data_AF-A0A8X6LNS0-F1
#
_entry.id   AF-A0A8X6LNS0-F1
#
_cell.length_a   1.000
_cell.length_b   1.000
_cell.length_c   1.000
_cell.angle_alpha   90.00
_cell.angle_beta   90.00
_cell.angle_gamma   90.00
#
_symmetry.space_group_name_H-M   'P 1'
#
loop_
_entity.id
_entity.type
_entity.pdbx_description
1 polymer ?
#
loop_
_entity_poly.entity_id
_entity_poly.type
_entity_poly.pdbx_seq_one_letter_code
_entity_poly.pdbx_strand_id
1 'polypeptide(L)'
;MSALEPLHSLTERRHPTVMEILLLLRKLERKGFDIIFCWVPGHVGILGNEQADNAARSLSDHMQQPVCYHDLKASILRYIHSVWQETWDQQVINKIHYIHPSITH
;
A
#
# COMPACT_ATOMS: atom_id res chain seq x y z
N MET A 1 9.36 -6.90 7.30
CA MET A 1 7.96 -7.03 6.87
C MET A 1 7.91 -8.00 5.71
N SER A 2 6.98 -8.95 5.74
CA SER A 2 6.80 -9.95 4.67
C SER A 2 5.65 -9.54 3.77
N ALA A 3 5.75 -9.76 2.46
CA ALA A 3 4.65 -9.52 1.51
C ALA A 3 3.39 -10.38 1.82
N LEU A 4 3.54 -11.45 2.61
CA LEU A 4 2.45 -12.34 3.02
C LEU A 4 1.85 -11.99 4.39
N GLU A 5 2.48 -11.06 5.12
CA GLU A 5 1.99 -10.59 6.43
C GLU A 5 0.51 -10.11 6.38
N PRO A 6 0.05 -9.41 5.32
CA PRO A 6 -1.35 -9.03 5.17
C PRO A 6 -2.33 -10.21 5.09
N LEU A 7 -1.91 -11.38 4.61
CA LEU A 7 -2.78 -12.57 4.52
C LEU A 7 -3.11 -13.17 5.90
N HIS A 8 -2.22 -12.96 6.86
CA HIS A 8 -2.38 -13.46 8.23
C HIS A 8 -3.00 -12.42 9.18
N SER A 9 -2.93 -11.13 8.82
CA SER A 9 -3.48 -10.02 9.61
C SER A 9 -5.00 -9.89 9.46
N LEU A 10 -5.71 -9.75 10.58
CA LEU A 10 -7.15 -9.46 10.60
C LEU A 10 -7.47 -8.04 10.08
N THR A 11 -6.55 -7.11 10.30
CA THR A 11 -6.72 -5.68 10.03
C THR A 11 -6.55 -5.38 8.54
N GLU A 12 -5.62 -6.07 7.88
CA GLU A 12 -5.30 -5.90 6.46
C GLU A 12 -6.30 -6.57 5.51
N ARG A 13 -7.22 -7.41 6.03
CA ARG A 13 -8.32 -7.99 5.22
C ARG A 13 -9.27 -6.95 4.65
N ARG A 14 -9.15 -5.68 5.07
CA ARG A 14 -9.92 -4.55 4.52
C ARG A 14 -9.37 -4.07 3.18
N HIS A 15 -8.16 -4.50 2.80
CA HIS A 15 -7.59 -4.20 1.49
C HIS A 15 -8.28 -5.08 0.41
N PRO A 16 -8.87 -4.50 -0.65
CA PRO A 16 -9.61 -5.25 -1.66
C PRO A 16 -8.81 -6.40 -2.28
N THR A 17 -7.56 -6.14 -2.68
CA THR A 17 -6.65 -7.15 -3.24
C THR A 17 -6.34 -8.30 -2.26
N VAL A 18 -6.10 -7.99 -0.98
CA VAL A 18 -5.86 -9.02 0.05
C VAL A 18 -7.11 -9.90 0.22
N MET A 19 -8.30 -9.30 0.22
CA MET A 19 -9.55 -10.05 0.30
C MET A 19 -9.74 -10.96 -0.92
N GLU A 20 -9.47 -10.45 -2.13
CA GLU A 20 -9.56 -11.23 -3.37
C GLU A 20 -8.62 -12.44 -3.35
N ILE A 21 -7.36 -12.25 -2.92
CA ILE A 21 -6.39 -13.34 -2.75
C ILE A 21 -6.91 -14.37 -1.75
N LEU A 22 -7.41 -13.94 -0.59
CA LEU A 22 -7.95 -14.86 0.43
C LEU A 22 -9.17 -15.65 -0.07
N LEU A 23 -10.05 -15.02 -0.86
CA LEU A 23 -11.21 -15.69 -1.46
C LEU A 23 -10.78 -16.74 -2.49
N LEU A 24 -9.77 -16.44 -3.30
CA LEU A 24 -9.18 -17.38 -4.25
C LEU A 24 -8.51 -18.56 -3.55
N LEU A 25 -7.73 -18.31 -2.50
CA LEU A 25 -7.10 -19.37 -1.70
C LEU A 25 -8.14 -20.33 -1.11
N ARG A 26 -9.18 -19.80 -0.46
CA ARG A 26 -10.28 -20.63 0.07
C ARG A 26 -11.00 -21.43 -1.00
N LYS A 27 -11.17 -20.85 -2.20
CA LYS A 27 -11.79 -21.56 -3.34
C LYS A 27 -10.94 -22.74 -3.80
N LEU A 28 -9.61 -22.59 -3.79
CA LEU A 28 -8.67 -23.66 -4.16
C LEU A 28 -8.59 -24.73 -3.08
N GLU A 29 -8.52 -24.35 -1.80
CA GLU A 29 -8.57 -25.30 -0.67
C GLU A 29 -9.85 -26.15 -0.73
N ARG A 30 -11.02 -25.53 -0.98
CA ARG A 30 -12.29 -26.25 -1.16
C ARG A 30 -12.30 -27.24 -2.31
N LYS A 31 -11.41 -27.06 -3.30
CA LYS A 31 -11.23 -27.99 -4.41
C LYS A 31 -10.20 -29.09 -4.10
N GLY A 32 -9.61 -29.08 -2.91
CA GLY A 32 -8.62 -30.06 -2.47
C GLY A 32 -7.18 -29.74 -2.88
N PHE A 33 -6.88 -28.51 -3.30
CA PHE A 33 -5.50 -28.10 -3.55
C PHE A 33 -4.80 -27.76 -2.24
N ASP A 34 -3.59 -28.31 -2.07
CA ASP A 34 -2.66 -27.90 -1.02
C ASP A 34 -1.72 -26.82 -1.59
N ILE A 35 -1.66 -25.66 -0.92
CA ILE A 35 -0.94 -24.48 -1.40
C ILE A 35 0.12 -24.11 -0.37
N ILE A 36 1.38 -24.13 -0.81
CA ILE A 36 2.53 -23.76 0.00
C ILE A 36 3.17 -22.51 -0.61
N PHE A 37 3.33 -21.46 0.21
CA PHE A 37 4.10 -20.28 -0.16
C PHE A 37 5.55 -20.45 0.25
N CYS A 38 6.48 -20.26 -0.69
CA CYS A 38 7.91 -20.25 -0.43
C CYS A 38 8.51 -18.90 -0.81
N TRP A 39 9.45 -18.44 0.00
CA TRP A 39 10.21 -17.22 -0.30
C TRP A 39 11.43 -17.59 -1.14
N VAL A 40 11.62 -16.90 -2.26
CA VAL A 40 12.77 -17.09 -3.15
C VAL A 40 13.63 -15.82 -3.10
N PRO A 41 14.96 -15.90 -2.95
CA PRO A 41 15.80 -14.71 -2.91
C PRO A 41 15.65 -13.88 -4.19
N GLY A 42 15.39 -12.59 -4.04
CA GLY A 42 15.23 -11.64 -5.14
C GLY A 42 16.55 -11.30 -5.82
N HIS A 43 17.20 -12.28 -6.45
CA HIS A 43 18.35 -12.05 -7.30
C HIS A 43 17.95 -12.14 -8.77
N VAL A 44 18.46 -11.19 -9.56
CA VAL A 44 18.38 -11.22 -11.03
C VAL A 44 19.03 -12.52 -11.52
N GLY A 45 18.38 -13.22 -12.45
CA GLY A 45 18.85 -14.47 -13.05
C GLY A 45 17.96 -15.70 -12.78
N ILE A 46 16.98 -15.63 -11.87
CA ILE A 46 15.97 -16.69 -11.77
C ILE A 46 14.89 -16.46 -12.84
N LEU A 47 14.94 -17.23 -13.91
CA LEU A 47 14.04 -17.10 -15.07
C LEU A 47 12.56 -17.00 -14.67
N GLY A 48 12.09 -17.87 -13.76
CA GLY A 48 10.68 -17.84 -13.31
C GLY A 48 10.30 -16.58 -12.54
N ASN A 49 11.21 -16.03 -11.74
CA ASN A 49 10.99 -14.78 -11.02
C ASN A 49 10.99 -13.59 -11.99
N GLU A 50 11.93 -13.56 -12.94
CA GLU A 50 11.99 -12.53 -13.97
C GLU A 50 10.76 -12.52 -14.87
N GLN A 51 10.24 -13.70 -15.22
CA GLN A 51 8.98 -13.82 -15.97
C GLN A 51 7.80 -13.25 -15.20
N ALA A 52 7.68 -13.56 -13.90
CA ALA A 52 6.64 -13.03 -13.04
C ALA A 52 6.76 -11.49 -12.90
N ASP A 53 7.97 -10.98 -12.67
CA ASP A 53 8.23 -9.54 -12.56
C ASP A 53 7.93 -8.80 -13.86
N ASN A 54 8.31 -9.36 -15.02
CA ASN A 54 8.03 -8.79 -16.33
C ASN A 54 6.53 -8.75 -16.63
N ALA A 55 5.79 -9.81 -16.26
CA ALA A 55 4.34 -9.84 -16.40
C ALA A 55 3.64 -8.83 -15.48
N ALA A 56 4.15 -8.63 -14.25
CA ALA A 56 3.62 -7.60 -13.35
C ALA A 56 3.89 -6.18 -13.90
N ARG A 57 5.08 -5.93 -14.44
CA ARG A 57 5.47 -4.64 -15.03
C ARG A 57 4.67 -4.31 -16.30
N SER A 58 4.37 -5.28 -17.16
CA SER A 58 3.60 -5.01 -18.38
C SER A 58 2.15 -4.59 -18.10
N LEU A 59 1.62 -4.92 -16.92
CA LEU A 59 0.27 -4.58 -16.48
C LEU A 59 0.20 -3.29 -15.65
N SER A 60 1.33 -2.75 -15.18
CA SER A 60 1.32 -1.58 -14.28
C SER A 60 0.74 -0.32 -14.92
N ASP A 61 0.89 -0.16 -16.24
CA ASP A 61 0.32 0.99 -16.97
C ASP A 61 -1.19 0.89 -17.21
N HIS A 62 -1.79 -0.30 -17.03
CA HIS A 62 -3.18 -0.58 -17.41
C HIS A 62 -4.08 -0.90 -16.22
N MET A 63 -3.53 -1.09 -15.02
CA MET A 63 -4.31 -1.47 -13.84
C MET A 63 -4.80 -0.24 -13.07
N GLN A 64 -6.06 0.15 -13.30
CA GLN A 64 -6.83 0.94 -12.32
C GLN A 64 -7.29 0.01 -11.19
N GLN A 65 -6.36 -0.45 -10.36
CA GLN A 65 -6.72 -1.21 -9.17
C GLN A 65 -7.42 -0.27 -8.17
N PRO A 66 -8.49 -0.72 -7.48
CA PRO A 66 -9.10 0.06 -6.42
C PRO A 66 -8.06 0.27 -5.31
N VAL A 67 -7.57 1.50 -5.22
CA VAL A 67 -6.63 1.91 -4.16
C VAL A 67 -7.35 1.76 -2.83
N CYS A 68 -6.72 1.08 -1.86
CA CYS A 68 -7.35 0.94 -0.55
C CYS A 68 -7.56 2.33 0.07
N TYR A 69 -8.68 2.49 0.77
CA TYR A 69 -8.96 3.72 1.51
C TYR A 69 -7.79 4.11 2.43
N HIS A 70 -7.09 3.13 3.02
CA HIS A 70 -5.93 3.39 3.87
C HIS A 70 -4.80 4.12 3.12
N ASP A 71 -4.49 3.68 1.91
CA ASP A 71 -3.42 4.25 1.07
C ASP A 71 -3.79 5.66 0.57
N LEU A 72 -5.07 5.87 0.26
CA LEU A 72 -5.59 7.21 -0.08
C LEU A 72 -5.63 8.13 1.15
N LYS A 73 -6.01 7.62 2.31
CA LYS A 73 -6.15 8.40 3.55
C LYS A 73 -4.84 9.08 3.91
N ALA A 74 -3.71 8.36 3.86
CA ALA A 74 -2.40 8.95 4.15
C ALA A 74 -2.05 10.08 3.16
N SER A 75 -2.39 9.92 1.89
CA SER A 75 -2.13 10.92 0.85
C SER A 75 -3.03 12.14 0.98
N ILE A 76 -4.33 11.93 1.25
CA ILE A 76 -5.30 13.00 1.51
C ILE A 76 -4.92 13.78 2.78
N LEU A 77 -4.58 13.08 3.87
CA LEU A 77 -4.15 13.74 5.11
C LEU A 77 -2.89 14.57 4.88
N ARG A 78 -1.88 14.03 4.17
CA ARG A 78 -0.69 14.80 3.81
C ARG A 78 -1.02 16.07 3.04
N TYR A 79 -1.95 15.99 2.07
CA TYR A 79 -2.38 17.15 1.32
C TYR A 79 -3.13 18.17 2.19
N ILE A 80 -4.03 17.72 3.06
CA ILE A 80 -4.71 18.61 4.02
C ILE A 80 -3.67 19.31 4.92
N HIS A 81 -2.71 18.56 5.44
CA HIS A 81 -1.63 19.10 6.27
C HIS A 81 -0.77 20.11 5.49
N SER A 82 -0.47 19.87 4.21
CA SER A 82 0.29 20.83 3.41
C SER A 82 -0.48 22.13 3.19
N VAL A 83 -1.79 22.05 2.93
CA VAL A 83 -2.64 23.25 2.79
C VAL A 83 -2.74 24.02 4.10
N TRP A 84 -2.86 23.33 5.23
CA TRP A 84 -2.83 23.97 6.55
C TRP A 84 -1.49 24.61 6.85
N GLN A 85 -0.38 23.93 6.53
CA GLN A 85 0.96 24.49 6.69
C GLN A 85 1.14 25.74 5.82
N GLU A 86 0.71 25.71 4.56
CA GLU A 86 0.78 26.88 3.67
C GLU A 86 -0.04 28.06 4.21
N THR A 87 -1.24 27.78 4.72
CA THR A 87 -2.10 28.81 5.35
C THR A 87 -1.44 29.39 6.60
N TRP A 88 -0.71 28.57 7.35
CA TRP A 88 0.02 28.97 8.54
C TRP A 88 1.24 29.80 8.22
N ASP A 89 1.99 29.43 7.18
CA ASP A 89 3.15 30.18 6.69
C ASP A 89 2.76 31.60 6.25
N GLN A 90 1.51 31.79 5.83
CA GLN A 90 0.95 33.11 5.51
C GLN A 90 0.64 33.97 6.74
N GLN A 91 0.62 33.42 7.96
CA GLN A 91 0.36 34.14 9.21
C GLN A 91 1.61 34.87 9.73
N VAL A 92 2.28 35.63 8.86
CA VAL A 92 3.57 36.29 9.13
C VAL A 92 3.53 37.36 10.23
N ILE A 93 2.34 37.86 10.59
CA ILE A 93 2.14 38.85 11.66
C ILE A 93 1.77 38.17 12.99
N ASN A 94 1.47 36.87 12.98
CA ASN A 94 1.08 36.14 14.16
C ASN A 94 2.29 35.80 15.02
N LYS A 95 2.31 36.28 16.27
CA LYS A 95 3.40 36.01 17.24
C LYS A 95 3.57 34.51 17.52
N ILE A 96 2.49 33.72 17.41
CA ILE A 96 2.52 32.28 17.64
C ILE A 96 3.22 31.57 16.48
N HIS A 97 3.04 32.04 15.24
CA HIS A 97 3.73 31.51 14.07
C HIS A 97 5.25 31.64 14.20
N TYR A 98 5.74 32.76 14.74
CA TYR A 98 7.17 32.94 15.00
C TYR A 98 7.75 31.89 15.96
N ILE A 99 6.95 31.44 16.94
CA ILE A 99 7.37 30.47 17.96
C ILE A 99 7.20 29.04 17.43
N HIS A 100 6.15 28.78 16.66
CA HIS A 100 5.82 27.47 16.10
C HIS A 100 5.53 27.59 14.60
N PRO A 101 6.56 27.63 13.73
CA PRO A 101 6.36 27.81 12.30
C PRO A 101 5.83 26.56 11.59
N SER A 102 5.85 25.38 12.22
CA SER A 102 5.30 24.15 11.63
C SER A 102 4.11 23.62 12.42
N ILE A 103 3.05 23.24 11.70
CA ILE A 103 1.90 22.52 12.23
C ILE A 103 2.14 21.02 12.01
N THR A 104 3.03 20.43 12.82
CA THR A 104 3.20 18.98 12.91
C THR A 104 2.64 18.48 14.24
N HIS A 105 1.93 17.36 14.18
CA HIS A 105 1.24 16.74 15.31
C HIS A 105 2.00 15.51 15.82
#